data_AF-A0A9D5MM16-F1
#
_entry.id   AF-A0A9D5MM16-F1
#
_cell.length_a   1.000
_cell.length_b   1.000
_cell.length_c   1.000
_cell.angle_alpha   90.00
_cell.angle_beta   90.00
_cell.angle_gamma   90.00
#
_symmetry.space_group_name_H-M   'P 1'
#
loop_
_entity.id
_entity.type
_entity.pdbx_description
1 polymer ?
#
loop_
_entity_poly.entity_id
_entity_poly.type
_entity_poly.pdbx_seq_one_letter_code
_entity_poly.pdbx_strand_id
1 'polypeptide(L)'
;MEEKPKMSIEELEEIKEYFNQKGSNMEEMLEEYQMCITSLLENGIPAGEVHDAMEIFLESTKHLNHKFQMLSTTAQEVVTGIQNVVNESDNAILY
;
A
#
# COMPACT_ATOMS: atom_id res chain seq x y z
N MET A 1 1.74 37.17 -8.75
CA MET A 1 2.67 36.06 -8.47
C MET A 1 1.84 35.00 -7.80
N GLU A 2 1.66 33.83 -8.41
CA GLU A 2 1.01 32.70 -7.75
C GLU A 2 2.00 32.13 -6.74
N GLU A 3 1.67 32.19 -5.45
CA GLU A 3 2.38 31.42 -4.43
C GLU A 3 2.17 29.94 -4.74
N LYS A 4 3.26 29.25 -5.09
CA LYS A 4 3.24 27.79 -5.13
C LYS A 4 2.92 27.29 -3.72
N PRO A 5 2.00 26.32 -3.58
CA PRO A 5 1.74 25.73 -2.27
C PRO A 5 3.04 25.15 -1.71
N LYS A 6 3.48 25.67 -0.57
CA LYS A 6 4.57 25.08 0.22
C LYS A 6 3.93 24.10 1.19
N MET A 7 4.15 22.82 0.95
CA MET A 7 3.82 21.77 1.92
C MET A 7 4.88 21.79 3.02
N SER A 8 4.45 21.73 4.27
CA SER A 8 5.31 21.66 5.44
C SER A 8 5.84 20.23 5.67
N ILE A 9 6.91 20.10 6.46
CA ILE A 9 7.47 18.80 6.85
C ILE A 9 6.46 17.99 7.67
N GLU A 10 5.67 18.64 8.53
CA GLU A 10 4.59 17.98 9.29
C GLU A 10 3.52 17.39 8.37
N GLU A 11 3.07 18.15 7.36
CA GLU A 11 2.11 17.63 6.36
C GLU A 11 2.66 16.43 5.58
N LEU A 12 3.96 16.39 5.30
CA LEU A 12 4.60 15.25 4.64
C LEU A 12 4.64 14.00 5.54
N GLU A 13 4.88 14.15 6.84
CA GLU A 13 4.84 13.02 7.79
C GLU A 13 3.41 12.50 7.97
N GLU A 14 2.41 13.38 8.04
CA GLU A 14 1.00 12.96 8.09
C GLU A 14 0.60 12.14 6.84
N ILE A 15 1.06 12.58 5.65
CA ILE A 15 0.83 11.84 4.39
C ILE A 15 1.53 10.49 4.42
N LYS A 16 2.77 10.42 4.89
CA LYS A 16 3.54 9.17 5.02
C LYS A 16 2.82 8.18 5.93
N GLU A 17 2.42 8.62 7.11
CA GLU A 17 1.71 7.81 8.10
C GLU A 17 0.35 7.34 7.56
N TYR A 18 -0.38 8.22 6.86
CA TYR A 18 -1.62 7.84 6.18
C TYR A 18 -1.42 6.71 5.17
N PHE A 19 -0.42 6.81 4.29
CA PHE A 19 -0.15 5.75 3.31
C PHE A 19 0.31 4.46 3.96
N ASN A 20 1.14 4.54 5.01
CA ASN A 20 1.57 3.36 5.77
C ASN A 20 0.38 2.63 6.38
N GLN A 21 -0.50 3.37 7.06
CA GLN A 21 -1.65 2.77 7.73
C GLN A 21 -2.66 2.22 6.71
N LYS A 22 -2.94 2.94 5.63
CA LYS A 22 -3.84 2.43 4.58
C LYS A 22 -3.27 1.22 3.85
N GLY A 23 -1.96 1.19 3.61
CA GLY A 23 -1.25 0.04 3.06
C GLY A 23 -1.41 -1.18 3.97
N SER A 24 -1.03 -1.04 5.25
CA SER A 24 -1.12 -2.11 6.26
C SER A 24 -2.54 -2.67 6.38
N ASN A 25 -3.55 -1.81 6.51
CA ASN A 25 -4.94 -2.26 6.66
C ASN A 25 -5.44 -3.01 5.41
N MET A 26 -5.00 -2.61 4.22
CA MET A 26 -5.38 -3.29 2.98
C MET A 26 -4.70 -4.66 2.87
N GLU A 27 -3.43 -4.75 3.25
CA GLU A 27 -2.67 -6.00 3.29
C GLU A 27 -3.32 -7.00 4.25
N GLU A 28 -3.65 -6.57 5.48
CA GLU A 28 -4.36 -7.40 6.46
C GLU A 28 -5.70 -7.92 5.92
N MET A 29 -6.51 -7.04 5.31
CA MET A 29 -7.80 -7.43 4.74
C MET A 29 -7.64 -8.45 3.60
N LEU A 30 -6.63 -8.29 2.74
CA LEU A 30 -6.35 -9.23 1.65
C LEU A 30 -5.84 -10.57 2.17
N GLU A 31 -5.06 -10.59 3.26
CA GLU A 31 -4.65 -11.82 3.94
C GLU A 31 -5.83 -12.56 4.55
N GLU A 32 -6.74 -11.85 5.24
CA GLU A 32 -7.98 -12.44 5.78
C GLU A 32 -8.84 -13.07 4.68
N TYR A 33 -8.98 -12.39 3.53
CA TYR A 33 -9.69 -12.94 2.38
C TYR A 33 -9.01 -14.20 1.83
N GLN A 34 -7.69 -14.21 1.70
CA GLN A 34 -6.94 -15.38 1.26
C GLN A 34 -7.12 -16.56 2.22
N MET A 35 -7.10 -16.32 3.53
CA MET A 35 -7.36 -17.35 4.54
C MET A 35 -8.77 -17.93 4.44
N CYS A 36 -9.78 -17.08 4.24
CA CYS A 36 -11.16 -17.52 4.05
C CYS A 36 -11.31 -18.42 2.81
N ILE A 37 -10.76 -18.00 1.67
CA ILE A 37 -10.86 -18.79 0.42
C ILE A 37 -10.12 -20.11 0.56
N THR A 38 -8.91 -20.09 1.16
CA THR A 38 -8.12 -21.30 1.42
C THR A 38 -8.90 -22.28 2.30
N SER A 39 -9.52 -21.80 3.38
CA SER A 39 -10.34 -22.63 4.26
C SER A 39 -11.55 -23.25 3.55
N LEU A 40 -12.20 -22.49 2.66
CA LEU A 40 -13.31 -22.99 1.84
C LEU A 40 -12.88 -24.05 0.83
N LEU A 41 -11.72 -23.89 0.20
CA LEU A 41 -11.15 -24.88 -0.73
C LEU A 41 -10.74 -26.16 0.01
N GLU A 42 -10.10 -26.04 1.18
CA GLU A 42 -9.60 -27.19 1.94
C GLU A 42 -10.70 -27.98 2.65
N ASN A 43 -11.73 -27.31 3.17
CA ASN A 43 -12.72 -27.93 4.06
C ASN A 43 -14.14 -27.98 3.49
N GLY A 44 -14.44 -27.21 2.45
CA GLY A 44 -15.80 -27.00 1.94
C GLY A 44 -16.04 -27.62 0.58
N ILE A 45 -15.41 -27.06 -0.45
CA ILE A 45 -15.73 -27.32 -1.86
C ILE A 45 -14.52 -27.98 -2.52
N PRO A 46 -14.48 -29.31 -2.67
CA PRO A 46 -13.26 -30.01 -3.09
C PRO A 46 -12.99 -30.02 -4.60
N ALA A 47 -13.99 -29.70 -5.45
CA ALA A 47 -13.86 -29.68 -6.91
C ALA A 47 -15.07 -29.04 -7.60
N GLY A 48 -14.94 -28.73 -8.90
CA GLY A 48 -16.00 -28.24 -9.78
C GLY A 48 -15.88 -26.75 -10.08
N GLU A 49 -16.81 -26.20 -10.88
CA GLU A 49 -16.74 -24.82 -11.37
C GLU A 49 -16.61 -23.77 -10.25
N VAL A 50 -17.22 -24.01 -9.09
CA VAL A 50 -17.12 -23.13 -7.92
C VAL A 50 -15.73 -23.20 -7.29
N HIS A 51 -15.13 -24.39 -7.20
CA HIS A 51 -13.76 -24.56 -6.71
C HIS A 51 -12.77 -23.85 -7.64
N ASP A 52 -12.88 -24.07 -8.95
CA ASP A 52 -11.98 -23.46 -9.94
C ASP A 52 -12.10 -21.93 -9.92
N ALA A 53 -13.32 -21.40 -9.77
CA ALA A 53 -13.54 -19.97 -9.60
C ALA A 53 -12.90 -19.43 -8.30
N MET A 54 -12.96 -20.18 -7.20
CA MET A 54 -12.30 -19.82 -5.94
C MET A 54 -10.78 -19.85 -6.04
N GLU A 55 -10.18 -20.81 -6.75
CA GLU A 55 -8.74 -20.82 -7.02
C GLU A 55 -8.30 -19.60 -7.83
N ILE A 56 -9.05 -19.24 -8.88
CA ILE A 56 -8.80 -18.02 -9.67
C ILE A 56 -8.90 -16.78 -8.78
N PHE A 57 -9.89 -16.73 -7.90
CA PHE A 57 -10.08 -15.60 -6.98
C PHE A 57 -8.96 -15.51 -5.94
N LEU A 58 -8.49 -16.65 -5.41
CA LEU A 58 -7.34 -16.71 -4.51
C LEU A 58 -6.08 -16.16 -5.18
N GLU A 59 -5.80 -16.61 -6.41
CA GLU A 59 -4.62 -16.15 -7.16
C GLU A 59 -4.70 -14.67 -7.50
N SER A 60 -5.90 -14.19 -7.89
CA SER A 60 -6.15 -12.77 -8.13
C SER A 60 -5.93 -11.93 -6.88
N THR A 61 -6.33 -12.44 -5.72
CA THR A 61 -6.16 -11.75 -4.43
C THR A 61 -4.68 -11.68 -4.03
N LYS A 62 -3.91 -12.76 -4.23
CA LYS A 62 -2.46 -12.78 -4.01
C LYS A 62 -1.75 -11.76 -4.91
N HIS A 63 -2.10 -11.72 -6.19
CA HIS A 63 -1.55 -10.75 -7.14
C HIS A 63 -1.90 -9.31 -6.75
N LEU A 64 -3.13 -9.07 -6.30
CA LEU A 64 -3.54 -7.76 -5.81
C LEU A 64 -2.76 -7.34 -4.57
N ASN A 65 -2.55 -8.25 -3.62
CA ASN A 65 -1.76 -7.98 -2.42
C ASN A 65 -0.32 -7.58 -2.77
N HIS A 66 0.31 -8.33 -3.68
CA HIS A 66 1.66 -7.99 -4.17
C HIS A 66 1.73 -6.60 -4.81
N LYS A 67 0.73 -6.23 -5.64
CA LYS A 67 0.66 -4.89 -6.23
C LYS A 67 0.48 -3.79 -5.19
N PHE A 68 -0.32 -4.04 -4.15
CA PHE A 68 -0.51 -3.08 -3.06
C PHE A 68 0.78 -2.84 -2.28
N GLN A 69 1.53 -3.91 -1.97
CA GLN A 69 2.84 -3.81 -1.33
C GLN A 69 3.80 -2.94 -2.17
N MET A 70 3.89 -3.19 -3.48
CA MET A 70 4.71 -2.37 -4.37
C MET A 70 4.29 -0.89 -4.40
N LEU A 71 2.98 -0.62 -4.43
CA LEU A 71 2.45 0.74 -4.42
C LEU A 71 2.76 1.44 -3.09
N SER A 72 2.61 0.74 -1.97
CA SER A 72 2.92 1.22 -0.62
C SER A 72 4.40 1.61 -0.51
N THR A 73 5.31 0.73 -0.95
CA THR A 73 6.75 1.01 -0.99
C THR A 73 7.07 2.21 -1.89
N THR A 74 6.47 2.28 -3.08
CA THR A 74 6.69 3.42 -4.01
C THR A 74 6.23 4.73 -3.40
N ALA A 75 5.07 4.74 -2.73
CA ALA A 75 4.56 5.93 -2.06
C ALA A 75 5.51 6.39 -0.92
N GLN A 76 6.03 5.45 -0.12
CA GLN A 76 7.01 5.74 0.93
C GLN A 76 8.31 6.33 0.37
N GLU A 77 8.84 5.77 -0.72
CA GLU A 77 10.04 6.27 -1.39
C GLU A 77 9.84 7.70 -1.93
N VAL A 78 8.68 7.96 -2.55
CA VAL A 78 8.33 9.30 -3.06
C VAL A 78 8.26 10.31 -1.92
N VAL A 79 7.56 9.99 -0.83
CA VAL A 79 7.45 10.91 0.32
C VAL A 79 8.82 11.16 0.96
N THR A 80 9.63 10.11 1.14
CA THR A 80 11.00 10.23 1.67
C THR A 80 11.88 11.09 0.75
N GLY A 81 11.78 10.92 -0.56
CA GLY A 81 12.51 11.73 -1.54
C GLY A 81 12.13 13.21 -1.46
N ILE A 82 10.84 13.52 -1.33
CA ILE A 82 10.37 14.90 -1.15
C ILE A 82 10.89 15.49 0.16
N GLN A 83 10.83 14.75 1.27
CA GLN A 83 11.36 15.19 2.57
C GLN A 83 12.85 15.54 2.50
N ASN A 84 13.66 14.70 1.83
CA ASN A 84 15.08 14.96 1.66
C ASN A 84 15.34 16.25 0.88
N VAL A 85 14.62 16.49 -0.22
CA VAL A 85 14.75 17.72 -1.02
C VAL A 85 14.39 18.96 -0.19
N VAL A 86 13.32 18.89 0.62
CA VAL A 86 12.92 20.00 1.51
C VAL A 86 14.03 20.27 2.54
N ASN A 87 14.51 19.24 3.23
CA ASN A 87 15.56 19.36 4.24
C ASN A 87 16.89 19.89 3.67
N GLU A 88 17.29 19.45 2.47
CA GLU A 88 18.48 19.97 1.79
C GLU A 88 18.32 21.44 1.40
N SER A 89 17.12 21.85 0.96
CA SER A 89 16.85 23.23 0.58
C SER A 89 16.87 24.20 1.77
N ASP A 90 16.39 23.78 2.94
CA ASP A 90 16.42 24.59 4.16
C ASP A 90 17.86 24.74 4.72
N ASN A 91 18.69 23.70 4.60
CA ASN A 91 20.10 23.76 4.98
C ASN A 91 20.95 24.65 4.06
N ALA A 92 20.57 24.79 2.78
CA ALA A 92 21.28 25.62 1.81
C ALA A 92 21.05 27.14 2.02
N ILE A 93 20.04 27.55 2.81
CA ILE A 93 19.74 28.97 3.09
C ILE A 93 20.56 29.51 4.28
N LEU A 94 21.22 28.63 5.05
CA LEU A 94 21.97 28.97 6.26
C LEU A 94 23.49 29.19 6.05
N TYR A 95 23.98 29.17 4.81
CA TYR A 95 25.38 29.47 4.43
C TYR A 95 25.45 30.59 3.39
#